data_AF-A0A1Q9UTX8-F1
#
_entry.id   AF-A0A1Q9UTX8-F1
#
_cell.length_a   1.000
_cell.length_b   1.000
_cell.length_c   1.000
_cell.angle_alpha   90.00
_cell.angle_beta   90.00
_cell.angle_gamma   90.00
#
_symmetry.space_group_name_H-M   'P 1'
#
loop_
_entity.id
_entity.type
_entity.pdbx_description
1 polymer ?
#
loop_
_entity_poly.entity_id
_entity_poly.type
_entity_poly.pdbx_seq_one_letter_code
_entity_poly.pdbx_strand_id
1 'polypeptide(L)'
;MMGRCAALVVPRCAASHQTAAQIWGGVVPETATTHVTVPDAQSRRSRQGLQCHVDAAATVRRRHGLLVTAPAQTFLDLAGPLSCVDLVVLGDSLVHRRATTVQELDRALAEPAVRLPRLAPQAAALVRVGAESPMETRTRLVLVLAGLPEPVLQHEVGDETHRFRLDLAYPELKIAVEYDGRQHADDPRQWQHDLARREWLDAHGWRVIVVTTTDVYATPWATVLRVAGAMAARGYVKALPSSAPPAFAGHFPGQPWRRAG
;
A
#
# COMPACT_ATOMS: atom_id res chain seq x y z
N MET A 1 12.17 -18.65 -1.84
CA MET A 1 12.32 -20.12 -1.88
C MET A 1 11.04 -20.83 -2.38
N MET A 2 9.83 -20.40 -1.98
CA MET A 2 8.55 -21.07 -2.29
C MET A 2 8.18 -21.19 -3.79
N GLY A 3 8.40 -20.14 -4.61
CA GLY A 3 8.03 -20.18 -6.03
C GLY A 3 8.77 -21.22 -6.88
N ARG A 4 10.00 -21.60 -6.49
CA ARG A 4 10.77 -22.65 -7.18
C ARG A 4 10.20 -24.04 -6.94
N CYS A 5 9.72 -24.33 -5.72
CA CYS A 5 9.13 -25.62 -5.40
C CYS A 5 7.81 -25.85 -6.16
N ALA A 6 7.00 -24.80 -6.37
CA ALA A 6 5.74 -24.94 -7.09
C ALA A 6 5.93 -25.22 -8.60
N ALA A 7 6.94 -24.61 -9.24
CA ALA A 7 7.26 -24.87 -10.64
C ALA A 7 7.77 -26.30 -10.90
N LEU A 8 8.36 -26.94 -9.89
CA LEU A 8 8.78 -28.36 -9.96
C LEU A 8 7.59 -29.34 -9.81
N VAL A 9 6.50 -28.91 -9.18
CA VAL A 9 5.33 -29.75 -8.88
C VAL A 9 4.22 -29.60 -9.92
N VAL A 10 4.12 -28.44 -10.58
CA VAL A 10 3.10 -28.15 -11.60
C VAL A 10 3.78 -27.77 -12.92
N PRO A 11 3.90 -28.71 -13.88
CA PRO A 11 4.42 -28.40 -15.21
C PRO A 11 3.59 -27.31 -15.90
N ARG A 12 4.24 -26.42 -16.65
CA ARG A 12 3.59 -25.33 -17.41
C ARG A 12 2.74 -24.37 -16.56
N CYS A 13 3.19 -24.06 -15.34
CA CYS A 13 2.56 -23.04 -14.50
C CYS A 13 3.33 -21.72 -14.50
N ALA A 14 2.65 -20.67 -14.06
CA ALA A 14 3.26 -19.43 -13.61
C ALA A 14 2.94 -19.19 -12.14
N ALA A 15 3.89 -18.69 -11.35
CA ALA A 15 3.60 -18.15 -10.03
C ALA A 15 2.60 -16.98 -10.19
N SER A 16 1.60 -16.90 -9.32
CA SER A 16 0.50 -15.93 -9.45
C SER A 16 0.07 -15.39 -8.09
N HIS A 17 -0.88 -14.44 -8.07
CA HIS A 17 -1.47 -13.90 -6.85
C HIS A 17 -0.41 -13.51 -5.79
N GLN A 18 -0.56 -13.90 -4.52
CA GLN A 18 0.36 -13.56 -3.44
C GLN A 18 1.80 -14.04 -3.72
N THR A 19 1.96 -15.21 -4.34
CA THR A 19 3.29 -15.74 -4.68
C THR A 19 3.97 -14.88 -5.74
N ALA A 20 3.24 -14.46 -6.78
CA ALA A 20 3.78 -13.52 -7.76
C ALA A 20 4.09 -12.16 -7.13
N ALA A 21 3.19 -11.62 -6.31
CA ALA A 21 3.38 -10.33 -5.64
C ALA A 21 4.68 -10.33 -4.83
N GLN A 22 4.91 -11.35 -4.01
CA GLN A 22 6.14 -11.52 -3.24
C GLN A 22 7.38 -11.65 -4.13
N ILE A 23 7.32 -12.40 -5.24
CA ILE A 23 8.43 -12.49 -6.21
C ILE A 23 8.73 -11.14 -6.83
N TRP A 24 7.70 -10.33 -7.11
CA TRP A 24 7.86 -8.98 -7.64
C TRP A 24 8.42 -7.98 -6.62
N GLY A 25 8.42 -8.34 -5.33
CA GLY A 25 8.77 -7.47 -4.21
C GLY A 25 7.61 -6.61 -3.72
N GLY A 26 6.39 -6.92 -4.16
CA GLY A 26 5.15 -6.29 -3.69
C GLY A 26 4.76 -6.76 -2.29
N VAL A 27 4.03 -5.91 -1.58
CA VAL A 27 3.58 -6.16 -0.22
C VAL A 27 2.13 -6.64 -0.24
N VAL A 28 1.90 -7.79 0.36
CA VAL A 28 0.58 -8.44 0.52
C VAL A 28 0.51 -9.07 1.90
N PRO A 29 -0.69 -9.33 2.44
CA PRO A 29 -0.85 -10.13 3.65
C PRO A 29 -0.12 -11.48 3.53
N GLU A 30 0.50 -11.91 4.63
CA GLU A 30 1.20 -13.19 4.66
C GLU A 30 0.24 -14.36 4.44
N THR A 31 0.74 -15.39 3.75
CA THR A 31 0.00 -16.62 3.50
C THR A 31 0.97 -17.79 3.43
N ALA A 32 0.59 -18.93 4.01
CA ALA A 32 1.32 -20.19 3.85
C ALA A 32 1.02 -20.87 2.49
N THR A 33 0.04 -20.37 1.74
CA THR A 33 -0.39 -20.94 0.46
C THR A 33 0.46 -20.39 -0.68
N THR A 34 1.00 -21.31 -1.48
CA THR A 34 1.64 -20.97 -2.76
C THR A 34 0.59 -20.97 -3.86
N HIS A 35 0.52 -19.88 -4.62
CA HIS A 35 -0.45 -19.68 -5.70
C HIS A 35 0.23 -19.78 -7.06
N VAL A 36 -0.37 -20.59 -7.94
CA VAL A 36 0.06 -20.72 -9.33
C VAL A 36 -1.14 -20.61 -10.26
N THR A 37 -0.92 -20.08 -11.46
CA THR A 37 -1.88 -20.08 -12.56
C THR A 37 -1.43 -21.11 -13.58
N VAL A 38 -2.38 -21.92 -14.04
CA VAL A 38 -2.22 -22.90 -15.13
C VAL A 38 -3.16 -22.55 -16.29
N PRO A 39 -2.85 -22.92 -17.53
CA PRO A 39 -3.67 -22.56 -18.68
C PRO A 39 -5.03 -23.27 -18.71
N ASP A 40 -5.13 -24.47 -18.13
CA ASP A 40 -6.35 -25.29 -18.17
C ASP A 40 -6.56 -26.08 -16.88
N ALA A 41 -7.80 -26.53 -16.68
CA ALA A 41 -8.20 -27.24 -15.46
C ALA A 41 -7.52 -28.61 -15.30
N GLN A 42 -7.10 -29.25 -16.40
CA GLN A 42 -6.43 -30.56 -16.39
C GLN A 42 -4.97 -30.45 -15.89
N SER A 43 -4.37 -29.28 -16.06
CA SER A 43 -3.05 -28.94 -15.56
C SER A 43 -3.02 -28.66 -14.06
N ARG A 44 -4.18 -28.55 -13.40
CA ARG A 44 -4.22 -28.37 -11.94
C ARG A 44 -3.58 -29.55 -11.21
N ARG A 45 -2.99 -29.26 -10.06
CA ARG A 45 -2.51 -30.26 -9.11
C ARG A 45 -3.05 -29.92 -7.74
N SER A 46 -3.44 -30.96 -7.00
CA SER A 46 -3.86 -30.82 -5.61
C SER A 46 -2.70 -31.23 -4.70
N ARG A 47 -2.24 -30.29 -3.87
CA ARG A 47 -1.30 -30.53 -2.77
C ARG A 47 -1.58 -29.56 -1.65
N GLN A 48 -1.33 -29.99 -0.41
CA GLN A 48 -1.43 -29.12 0.75
C GLN A 48 -0.51 -27.90 0.58
N GLY A 49 -1.04 -26.69 0.84
CA GLY A 49 -0.31 -25.44 0.68
C GLY A 49 -0.14 -24.98 -0.78
N LEU A 50 -0.80 -25.61 -1.76
CA LEU A 50 -0.77 -25.20 -3.16
C LEU A 50 -2.19 -24.88 -3.66
N GLN A 51 -2.38 -23.67 -4.17
CA GLN A 51 -3.59 -23.26 -4.86
C GLN A 51 -3.31 -23.09 -6.35
N CYS A 52 -4.05 -23.84 -7.18
CA CYS A 52 -4.00 -23.72 -8.64
C CYS A 52 -5.20 -22.92 -9.16
N HIS A 53 -4.93 -21.83 -9.85
CA HIS A 53 -5.90 -21.02 -10.59
C HIS A 53 -5.85 -21.37 -12.07
N VAL A 54 -6.94 -21.13 -12.81
CA VAL A 54 -7.00 -21.40 -14.25
C VAL A 54 -7.24 -20.10 -14.98
N ASP A 55 -6.28 -19.72 -15.80
CA ASP A 55 -6.39 -18.59 -16.70
C ASP A 55 -5.40 -18.78 -17.86
N ALA A 56 -5.92 -19.10 -19.03
CA ALA A 56 -5.14 -19.27 -20.25
C ALA A 56 -4.65 -17.93 -20.84
N ALA A 57 -5.33 -16.83 -20.50
CA ALA A 57 -5.04 -15.49 -21.01
C ALA A 57 -4.12 -14.70 -20.06
N ALA A 58 -3.76 -15.27 -18.90
CA ALA A 58 -2.90 -14.62 -17.94
C ALA A 58 -1.59 -14.15 -18.59
N THR A 59 -1.33 -12.85 -18.52
CA THR A 59 -0.08 -12.29 -19.00
C THR A 59 1.05 -12.68 -18.04
N VAL A 60 2.12 -13.30 -18.55
CA VAL A 60 3.24 -13.79 -17.74
C VAL A 60 4.57 -13.18 -18.19
N ARG A 61 5.51 -13.03 -17.25
CA ARG A 61 6.90 -12.60 -17.46
C ARG A 61 7.85 -13.59 -16.77
N ARG A 62 9.10 -13.66 -17.26
CA ARG A 62 10.15 -14.43 -16.58
C ARG A 62 10.83 -13.59 -15.50
N ARG A 63 10.99 -14.15 -14.30
CA ARG A 63 11.79 -13.56 -13.22
C ARG A 63 12.51 -14.65 -12.43
N HIS A 64 13.82 -14.50 -12.23
CA HIS A 64 14.67 -15.49 -11.54
C HIS A 64 14.54 -16.93 -12.08
N GLY A 65 14.30 -17.08 -13.39
CA GLY A 65 14.11 -18.37 -14.06
C GLY A 65 12.69 -18.95 -13.98
N LEU A 66 11.76 -18.30 -13.28
CA LEU A 66 10.36 -18.73 -13.13
C LEU A 66 9.44 -17.94 -14.07
N LEU A 67 8.37 -18.58 -14.54
CA LEU A 67 7.22 -17.85 -15.09
C LEU A 67 6.41 -17.29 -13.93
N VAL A 68 6.03 -16.02 -14.03
CA VAL A 68 5.29 -15.28 -13.00
C VAL A 68 4.24 -14.43 -13.71
N THR A 69 3.01 -14.31 -13.19
CA THR A 69 2.04 -13.34 -13.75
C THR A 69 2.68 -11.94 -13.75
N ALA A 70 2.47 -11.20 -14.83
CA ALA A 70 3.01 -9.85 -14.96
C ALA A 70 2.47 -8.97 -13.82
N PRO A 71 3.20 -7.97 -13.32
CA PRO A 71 2.79 -7.19 -12.15
C PRO A 71 1.36 -6.62 -12.21
N ALA A 72 0.94 -6.10 -13.36
CA ALA A 72 -0.43 -5.62 -13.55
C ALA A 72 -1.46 -6.77 -13.52
N GLN A 73 -1.15 -7.92 -14.12
CA GLN A 73 -1.97 -9.14 -13.98
C GLN A 73 -2.04 -9.59 -12.52
N THR A 74 -0.91 -9.61 -11.79
CA THR A 74 -0.87 -9.96 -10.36
C THR A 74 -1.75 -9.03 -9.51
N PHE A 75 -1.77 -7.73 -9.82
CA PHE A 75 -2.67 -6.77 -9.18
C PHE A 75 -4.14 -7.13 -9.44
N LEU A 76 -4.50 -7.45 -10.68
CA LEU A 76 -5.86 -7.87 -11.05
C LEU A 76 -6.27 -9.20 -10.40
N ASP A 77 -5.37 -10.19 -10.39
CA ASP A 77 -5.53 -11.49 -9.72
C ASP A 77 -5.90 -11.32 -8.24
N LEU A 78 -5.31 -10.30 -7.59
CA LEU A 78 -5.50 -10.01 -6.17
C LEU A 78 -6.63 -9.04 -5.87
N ALA A 79 -7.30 -8.49 -6.88
CA ALA A 79 -8.36 -7.51 -6.67
C ALA A 79 -9.69 -8.08 -6.17
N GLY A 80 -9.88 -9.39 -6.27
CA GLY A 80 -10.98 -10.10 -5.62
C GLY A 80 -10.70 -10.48 -4.16
N PRO A 81 -9.54 -11.11 -3.86
CA PRO A 81 -9.21 -11.56 -2.50
C PRO A 81 -8.81 -10.46 -1.50
N LEU A 82 -8.28 -9.33 -1.96
CA LEU A 82 -7.79 -8.26 -1.08
C LEU A 82 -8.84 -7.18 -0.82
N SER A 83 -8.72 -6.53 0.35
CA SER A 83 -9.41 -5.27 0.62
C SER A 83 -8.92 -4.18 -0.33
N CYS A 84 -9.71 -3.11 -0.53
CA CYS A 84 -9.26 -1.96 -1.32
C CYS A 84 -7.92 -1.40 -0.79
N VAL A 85 -7.79 -1.26 0.54
CA VAL A 85 -6.56 -0.74 1.17
C VAL A 85 -5.35 -1.64 0.90
N ASP A 86 -5.48 -2.96 1.08
CA ASP A 86 -4.36 -3.88 0.84
C ASP A 86 -4.01 -4.01 -0.65
N LEU A 87 -5.00 -3.86 -1.53
CA LEU A 87 -4.77 -3.81 -2.96
C LEU A 87 -4.01 -2.56 -3.39
N VAL A 88 -4.31 -1.39 -2.80
CA VAL A 88 -3.52 -0.17 -3.01
C VAL A 88 -2.11 -0.31 -2.45
N VAL A 89 -1.94 -0.93 -1.27
CA VAL A 89 -0.61 -1.23 -0.70
C VAL A 89 0.21 -2.10 -1.66
N LEU A 90 -0.41 -3.12 -2.26
CA LEU A 90 0.23 -3.91 -3.30
C LEU A 90 0.61 -3.02 -4.49
N GLY A 91 -0.32 -2.23 -5.02
CA GLY A 91 -0.07 -1.34 -6.16
C GLY A 91 1.08 -0.36 -5.93
N ASP A 92 1.04 0.37 -4.82
CA ASP A 92 2.08 1.33 -4.40
C ASP A 92 3.44 0.63 -4.28
N SER A 93 3.49 -0.55 -3.65
CA SER A 93 4.74 -1.31 -3.49
C SER A 93 5.31 -1.81 -4.82
N LEU A 94 4.46 -2.25 -5.76
CA LEU A 94 4.91 -2.68 -7.10
C LEU A 94 5.45 -1.50 -7.91
N VAL A 95 4.81 -0.33 -7.80
CA VAL A 95 5.26 0.91 -8.45
C VAL A 95 6.58 1.39 -7.83
N HIS A 96 6.69 1.41 -6.51
CA HIS A 96 7.92 1.76 -5.79
C HIS A 96 9.09 0.84 -6.17
N ARG A 97 8.84 -0.47 -6.30
CA ARG A 97 9.83 -1.47 -6.77
C ARG A 97 10.11 -1.39 -8.27
N ARG A 98 9.46 -0.49 -9.02
CA ARG A 98 9.53 -0.37 -10.49
C ARG A 98 9.19 -1.67 -11.21
N ALA A 99 8.35 -2.51 -10.60
CA ALA A 99 7.82 -3.72 -11.23
C ALA A 99 6.72 -3.37 -12.24
N THR A 100 5.97 -2.30 -11.97
CA THR A 100 4.93 -1.74 -12.84
C THR A 100 4.91 -0.22 -12.71
N THR A 101 4.13 0.43 -13.55
CA THR A 101 3.76 1.85 -13.46
C THR A 101 2.25 2.00 -13.24
N VAL A 102 1.82 3.17 -12.79
CA VAL A 102 0.37 3.50 -12.69
C VAL A 102 -0.28 3.38 -14.08
N GLN A 103 0.39 3.87 -15.11
CA GLN A 103 -0.08 3.80 -16.49
C GLN A 103 -0.20 2.36 -17.01
N GLU A 104 0.66 1.44 -16.57
CA GLU A 104 0.51 0.01 -16.90
C GLU A 104 -0.68 -0.63 -16.16
N LEU A 105 -0.99 -0.22 -14.93
CA LEU A 105 -2.20 -0.66 -14.23
C LEU A 105 -3.44 -0.15 -14.94
N ASP A 106 -3.48 1.12 -15.31
CA ASP A 106 -4.59 1.73 -16.06
C ASP A 106 -4.81 1.04 -17.40
N ARG A 107 -3.72 0.72 -18.12
CA ARG A 107 -3.80 -0.03 -19.38
C ARG A 107 -4.39 -1.42 -19.17
N ALA A 108 -3.95 -2.14 -18.14
CA ALA A 108 -4.47 -3.48 -17.85
C ALA A 108 -5.97 -3.46 -17.47
N LEU A 109 -6.45 -2.38 -16.85
CA LEU A 109 -7.87 -2.18 -16.56
C LEU A 109 -8.69 -1.82 -17.80
N ALA A 110 -8.08 -1.21 -18.82
CA ALA A 110 -8.76 -0.84 -20.05
C ALA A 110 -8.90 -2.02 -21.04
N GLU A 111 -8.27 -3.16 -20.78
CA GLU A 111 -8.30 -4.33 -21.66
C GLU A 111 -9.71 -4.95 -21.74
N PRO A 112 -10.39 -4.91 -22.91
CA PRO A 112 -11.81 -5.30 -23.01
C PRO A 112 -12.10 -6.77 -22.69
N ALA A 113 -11.10 -7.64 -22.85
CA ALA A 113 -11.21 -9.08 -22.60
C ALA A 113 -11.12 -9.43 -21.10
N VAL A 114 -10.77 -8.48 -20.24
CA VAL A 114 -10.55 -8.73 -18.81
C VAL A 114 -11.84 -8.47 -18.04
N ARG A 115 -12.41 -9.53 -17.45
CA ARG A 115 -13.49 -9.37 -16.48
C ARG A 115 -12.91 -8.85 -15.17
N LEU A 116 -13.06 -7.55 -14.94
CA LEU A 116 -12.47 -6.90 -13.78
C LEU A 116 -13.21 -7.20 -12.47
N PRO A 117 -12.48 -7.53 -11.38
CA PRO A 117 -13.03 -7.45 -10.04
C PRO A 117 -13.49 -6.02 -9.73
N ARG A 118 -14.63 -5.89 -9.02
CA ARG A 118 -15.26 -4.58 -8.75
C ARG A 118 -14.33 -3.55 -8.10
N LEU A 119 -13.39 -4.00 -7.27
CA LEU A 119 -12.46 -3.13 -6.54
C LEU A 119 -11.24 -2.71 -7.37
N ALA A 120 -10.93 -3.37 -8.49
CA ALA A 120 -9.69 -3.13 -9.22
C ALA A 120 -9.57 -1.67 -9.74
N PRO A 121 -10.59 -1.08 -10.40
CA PRO A 121 -10.53 0.31 -10.85
C PRO A 121 -10.43 1.30 -9.69
N GLN A 122 -11.16 1.04 -8.60
CA GLN A 122 -11.18 1.91 -7.43
C GLN A 122 -9.82 1.96 -6.73
N ALA A 123 -9.19 0.80 -6.55
CA ALA A 123 -7.86 0.73 -5.95
C ALA A 123 -6.78 1.30 -6.87
N ALA A 124 -6.80 0.99 -8.18
CA ALA A 124 -5.79 1.53 -9.10
C ALA A 124 -5.80 3.05 -9.15
N ALA A 125 -7.00 3.68 -9.12
CA ALA A 125 -7.14 5.13 -9.05
C ALA A 125 -6.53 5.75 -7.77
N LEU A 126 -6.33 4.95 -6.72
CA LEU A 126 -5.70 5.35 -5.47
C LEU A 126 -4.20 5.02 -5.40
N VAL A 127 -3.64 4.28 -6.35
CA VAL A 127 -2.20 3.96 -6.40
C VAL A 127 -1.41 5.23 -6.71
N ARG A 128 -0.29 5.42 -6.00
CA ARG A 128 0.59 6.59 -6.14
C ARG A 128 2.05 6.16 -6.26
N VAL A 129 2.80 6.97 -7.01
CA VAL A 129 4.25 6.96 -6.93
C VAL A 129 4.65 7.70 -5.65
N GLY A 130 5.62 7.16 -4.90
CA GLY A 130 6.21 7.84 -3.73
C GLY A 130 5.81 7.26 -2.37
N ALA A 131 4.85 6.34 -2.27
CA ALA A 131 4.66 5.60 -1.03
C ALA A 131 5.76 4.53 -0.92
N GLU A 132 6.65 4.66 0.06
CA GLU A 132 7.84 3.82 0.20
C GLU A 132 7.63 2.69 1.21
N SER A 133 6.61 2.81 2.06
CA SER A 133 6.22 1.77 3.00
C SER A 133 4.71 1.49 2.98
N PRO A 134 4.30 0.26 3.37
CA PRO A 134 2.88 -0.09 3.49
C PRO A 134 2.12 0.79 4.49
N MET A 135 2.81 1.34 5.50
CA MET A 135 2.20 2.17 6.53
C MET A 135 2.03 3.62 6.07
N GLU A 136 2.90 4.13 5.19
CA GLU A 136 2.68 5.39 4.48
C GLU A 136 1.42 5.32 3.60
N THR A 137 1.28 4.26 2.79
CA THR A 137 0.07 4.05 1.99
C THR A 137 -1.18 4.03 2.86
N ARG A 138 -1.16 3.26 3.96
CA ARG A 138 -2.33 3.16 4.85
C ARG A 138 -2.63 4.49 5.53
N THR A 139 -1.62 5.22 6.00
CA THR A 139 -1.80 6.55 6.60
C THR A 139 -2.41 7.52 5.60
N ARG A 140 -1.92 7.54 4.36
CA ARG A 140 -2.50 8.35 3.28
C ARG A 140 -3.97 7.99 3.04
N LEU A 141 -4.29 6.70 2.95
CA LEU A 141 -5.66 6.24 2.69
C LEU A 141 -6.62 6.53 3.83
N VAL A 142 -6.16 6.53 5.09
CA VAL A 142 -6.97 7.00 6.23
C VAL A 142 -7.45 8.44 6.00
N LEU A 143 -6.61 9.30 5.42
CA LEU A 143 -6.96 10.69 5.14
C LEU A 143 -7.83 10.82 3.88
N VAL A 144 -7.39 10.23 2.77
CA VAL A 144 -8.06 10.34 1.46
C VAL A 144 -9.45 9.72 1.47
N LEU A 145 -9.61 8.52 2.06
CA LEU A 145 -10.90 7.84 2.12
C LEU A 145 -11.87 8.52 3.10
N ALA A 146 -11.37 9.36 4.02
CA ALA A 146 -12.21 10.23 4.85
C ALA A 146 -12.64 11.53 4.13
N GLY A 147 -12.16 11.75 2.91
CA GLY A 147 -12.48 12.92 2.10
C GLY A 147 -11.67 14.18 2.43
N LEU A 148 -10.56 14.03 3.17
CA LEU A 148 -9.53 15.07 3.23
C LEU A 148 -8.82 15.17 1.86
N PRO A 149 -8.24 16.33 1.52
CA PRO A 149 -7.46 16.45 0.29
C PRO A 149 -6.29 15.47 0.33
N GLU A 150 -5.83 15.03 -0.83
CA GLU A 150 -4.71 14.11 -0.89
C GLU A 150 -3.41 14.84 -0.52
N PRO A 151 -2.63 14.36 0.47
CA PRO A 151 -1.35 14.95 0.79
C PRO A 151 -0.34 14.72 -0.33
N VAL A 152 0.64 15.61 -0.45
CA VAL A 152 1.83 15.42 -1.29
C VAL A 152 2.73 14.39 -0.61
N LEU A 153 3.06 13.31 -1.32
CA LEU A 153 3.96 12.28 -0.81
C LEU A 153 5.42 12.73 -0.93
N GLN A 154 6.27 12.33 0.02
CA GLN A 154 7.72 12.49 -0.04
C GLN A 154 8.14 13.94 -0.33
N HIS A 155 7.45 14.91 0.28
CA HIS A 155 7.67 16.32 0.03
C HIS A 155 9.00 16.76 0.63
N GLU A 156 9.88 17.30 -0.22
CA GLU A 156 11.17 17.83 0.21
C GLU A 156 11.03 19.26 0.73
N VAL A 157 11.62 19.51 1.90
CA VAL A 157 11.69 20.82 2.55
C VAL A 157 13.12 21.06 3.00
N GLY A 158 13.56 22.32 3.00
CA GLY A 158 14.93 22.62 3.35
C GLY A 158 15.40 23.99 2.89
N ASP A 159 16.69 24.22 3.09
CA ASP A 159 17.46 25.38 2.66
C ASP A 159 18.77 24.90 1.99
N GLU A 160 19.78 25.76 1.90
CA GLU A 160 21.08 25.41 1.31
C GLU A 160 21.84 24.34 2.13
N THR A 161 21.55 24.25 3.43
CA THR A 161 22.28 23.42 4.40
C THR A 161 21.46 22.25 4.93
N HIS A 162 20.13 22.34 4.91
CA HIS A 162 19.21 21.32 5.38
C HIS A 162 18.35 20.79 4.24
N ARG A 163 18.16 19.46 4.18
CA ARG A 163 17.19 18.83 3.29
C ARG A 163 16.50 17.69 4.01
N PHE A 164 15.19 17.80 4.17
CA PHE A 164 14.36 16.81 4.82
C PHE A 164 13.23 16.39 3.89
N ARG A 165 12.84 15.12 3.98
CA ARG A 165 11.71 14.57 3.24
C ARG A 165 10.59 14.25 4.22
N LEU A 166 9.37 14.68 3.90
CA LEU A 166 8.18 14.46 4.70
C LEU A 166 7.33 13.39 4.00
N ASP A 167 6.97 12.32 4.72
CA ASP A 167 6.21 11.19 4.15
C ASP A 167 4.94 11.66 3.43
N LEU A 168 4.14 12.46 4.13
CA LEU A 168 2.91 13.08 3.64
C LEU A 168 2.89 14.54 4.08
N ALA A 169 2.60 15.46 3.17
CA ALA A 169 2.56 16.89 3.47
C ALA A 169 1.36 17.60 2.87
N TYR A 170 0.90 18.64 3.56
CA TYR A 170 0.06 19.70 3.00
C TYR A 170 0.89 20.98 2.96
N PRO A 171 1.65 21.24 1.88
CA PRO A 171 2.64 22.32 1.85
C PRO A 171 2.05 23.71 2.08
N GLU A 172 0.93 24.01 1.43
CA GLU A 172 0.13 25.24 1.60
C GLU A 172 -0.24 25.50 3.06
N LEU A 173 -0.49 24.43 3.83
CA LEU A 173 -0.88 24.50 5.24
C LEU A 173 0.32 24.32 6.18
N LYS A 174 1.51 24.02 5.66
CA LYS A 174 2.70 23.55 6.39
C LYS A 174 2.36 22.50 7.46
N ILE A 175 1.70 21.43 7.05
CA ILE A 175 1.39 20.27 7.91
C ILE A 175 2.11 19.05 7.34
N ALA A 176 2.85 18.34 8.18
CA ALA A 176 3.45 17.05 7.87
C ALA A 176 2.71 15.95 8.64
N VAL A 177 2.48 14.81 8.00
CA VAL A 177 1.93 13.61 8.63
C VAL A 177 2.94 12.48 8.41
N GLU A 178 3.53 11.98 9.48
CA GLU A 178 4.63 11.01 9.42
C GLU A 178 4.25 9.74 10.14
N TYR A 179 4.58 8.59 9.55
CA TYR A 179 4.36 7.33 10.24
C TYR A 179 5.55 7.01 11.15
N ASP A 180 5.29 6.68 12.41
CA ASP A 180 6.34 6.29 13.36
C ASP A 180 6.77 4.84 13.11
N GLY A 181 7.78 4.67 12.25
CA GLY A 181 8.43 3.39 11.98
C GLY A 181 9.49 2.97 13.00
N ARG A 182 9.68 3.72 14.10
CA ARG A 182 10.79 3.49 15.03
C ARG A 182 10.61 2.18 15.82
N GLN A 183 11.29 1.13 15.35
CA GLN A 183 11.55 -0.08 16.13
C GLN A 183 13.01 -0.21 16.62
N HIS A 184 13.91 0.74 16.28
CA HIS A 184 15.36 0.60 16.56
C HIS A 184 16.06 1.94 16.88
N ALA A 185 15.49 2.77 17.74
CA ALA A 185 16.08 4.08 18.10
C ALA A 185 17.21 3.95 19.15
N ASP A 186 18.29 3.25 18.81
CA ASP A 186 19.47 3.08 19.69
C ASP A 186 20.75 3.77 19.18
N ASP A 187 20.68 4.60 18.12
CA ASP A 187 21.83 5.38 17.62
C ASP A 187 21.77 6.87 18.05
N PRO A 188 22.71 7.35 18.90
CA PRO A 188 22.81 8.76 19.30
C PRO A 188 22.94 9.76 18.15
N ARG A 189 23.55 9.37 17.01
CA ARG A 189 23.68 10.26 15.83
C ARG A 189 22.34 10.46 15.13
N GLN A 190 21.54 9.40 15.04
CA GLN A 190 20.19 9.46 14.49
C GLN A 190 19.30 10.36 15.37
N TRP A 191 19.46 10.27 16.69
CA TRP A 191 18.72 11.12 17.62
C TRP A 191 19.04 12.62 17.44
N GLN A 192 20.33 12.98 17.30
CA GLN A 192 20.74 14.37 17.04
C GLN A 192 20.19 14.91 15.71
N HIS A 193 20.24 14.10 14.65
CA HIS A 193 19.67 14.46 13.35
C HIS A 193 18.14 14.66 13.43
N ASP A 194 17.45 13.77 14.13
CA ASP A 194 15.99 13.87 14.33
C ASP A 194 15.60 15.09 15.16
N LEU A 195 16.43 15.49 16.13
CA LEU A 195 16.23 16.72 16.89
C LEU A 195 16.41 17.96 16.01
N ALA A 196 17.51 18.05 15.27
CA ALA A 196 17.77 19.16 14.34
C ALA A 196 16.67 19.31 13.28
N ARG A 197 16.17 18.17 12.75
CA ARG A 197 15.03 18.13 11.83
C ARG A 197 13.77 18.73 12.45
N ARG A 198 13.45 18.36 13.68
CA ARG A 198 12.26 18.88 14.39
C ARG A 198 12.38 20.37 14.66
N GLU A 199 13.54 20.81 15.16
CA GLU A 199 13.81 22.23 15.41
C GLU A 199 13.69 23.06 14.13
N TRP A 200 14.23 22.58 13.01
CA TRP A 200 14.10 23.25 11.72
C TRP A 200 12.64 23.33 11.27
N LEU A 201 11.89 22.23 11.34
CA LEU A 201 10.48 22.19 10.94
C LEU A 201 9.64 23.17 11.77
N ASP A 202 9.83 23.17 13.09
CA ASP A 202 9.14 24.07 14.01
C ASP A 202 9.48 25.54 13.72
N ALA A 203 10.77 25.88 13.53
CA ALA A 203 11.20 27.23 13.20
C ALA A 203 10.61 27.76 11.89
N HIS A 204 10.30 26.85 10.95
CA HIS A 204 9.69 27.16 9.67
C HIS A 204 8.15 27.05 9.67
N GLY A 205 7.54 26.85 10.84
CA GLY A 205 6.09 26.84 11.03
C GLY A 205 5.40 25.55 10.56
N TRP A 206 6.15 24.46 10.38
CA TRP A 206 5.57 23.16 10.10
C TRP A 206 4.94 22.58 11.36
N ARG A 207 3.75 22.00 11.22
CA ARG A 207 3.14 21.16 12.26
C ARG A 207 3.32 19.70 11.86
N VAL A 208 4.14 18.97 12.61
CA VAL A 208 4.33 17.53 12.41
C VAL A 208 3.31 16.74 13.23
N ILE A 209 2.58 15.85 12.57
CA ILE A 209 1.63 14.92 13.17
C ILE A 209 2.18 13.51 13.00
N VAL A 210 2.64 12.92 14.10
CA VAL A 210 3.15 11.55 14.10
C VAL A 210 1.96 10.58 14.21
N VAL A 211 1.93 9.58 13.34
CA VAL A 211 0.90 8.54 13.24
C VAL A 211 1.52 7.19 13.58
N THR A 212 0.92 6.48 14.52
CA THR A 212 1.36 5.15 14.95
C THR A 212 0.54 4.03 14.31
N THR A 213 0.94 2.78 14.53
CA THR A 213 0.16 1.59 14.16
C THR A 213 -1.25 1.61 14.77
N THR A 214 -1.39 2.06 16.02
CA THR A 214 -2.68 2.21 16.71
C THR A 214 -3.54 3.27 16.01
N ASP A 215 -2.95 4.39 15.62
CA ASP A 215 -3.62 5.48 14.92
C ASP A 215 -4.20 5.04 13.57
N VAL A 216 -3.55 4.10 12.88
CA VAL A 216 -4.02 3.58 11.58
C VAL A 216 -5.07 2.49 11.75
N TYR A 217 -4.88 1.55 12.69
CA TYR A 217 -5.69 0.33 12.75
C TYR A 217 -6.78 0.34 13.81
N ALA A 218 -6.55 0.98 14.96
CA ALA A 218 -7.49 1.00 16.07
C ALA A 218 -8.29 2.30 16.12
N THR A 219 -7.67 3.43 15.81
CA THR A 219 -8.30 4.76 15.92
C THR A 219 -8.17 5.61 14.64
N PRO A 220 -8.41 5.06 13.42
CA PRO A 220 -8.25 5.80 12.16
C PRO A 220 -9.07 7.09 12.10
N TRP A 221 -10.30 7.08 12.63
CA TRP A 221 -11.13 8.29 12.63
C TRP A 221 -10.61 9.38 13.57
N ALA A 222 -10.00 9.01 14.69
CA ALA A 222 -9.37 9.99 15.57
C ALA A 222 -8.16 10.65 14.87
N THR A 223 -7.41 9.88 14.09
CA THR A 223 -6.32 10.39 13.24
C THR A 223 -6.82 11.39 12.21
N VAL A 224 -7.93 11.07 11.53
CA VAL A 224 -8.61 11.99 10.60
C VAL A 224 -8.98 13.30 11.30
N LEU A 225 -9.65 13.23 12.46
CA LEU A 225 -10.06 14.43 13.21
C LEU A 225 -8.85 15.26 13.69
N ARG A 226 -7.76 14.60 14.09
CA ARG A 226 -6.50 15.25 14.49
C ARG A 226 -5.88 16.04 13.34
N VAL A 227 -5.81 15.44 12.14
CA VAL A 227 -5.29 16.12 10.94
C VAL A 227 -6.25 17.23 10.50
N ALA A 228 -7.55 16.97 10.44
CA ALA A 228 -8.55 17.98 10.08
C ALA A 228 -8.54 19.19 11.02
N GLY A 229 -8.37 18.98 12.33
CA GLY A 229 -8.23 20.06 13.31
C GLY A 229 -6.98 20.91 13.08
N ALA A 230 -5.85 20.28 12.72
CA ALA A 230 -4.64 21.00 12.34
C ALA A 230 -4.83 21.82 11.06
N MET A 231 -5.55 21.27 10.07
CA MET A 231 -5.89 21.99 8.83
C MET A 231 -6.83 23.17 9.10
N ALA A 232 -7.82 22.99 9.98
CA ALA A 232 -8.76 24.06 10.36
C ALA A 232 -8.06 25.23 11.06
N ALA A 233 -7.07 24.94 11.92
CA ALA A 233 -6.21 25.96 12.53
C ALA A 233 -5.37 26.75 11.50
N ARG A 234 -5.26 26.25 10.26
CA ARG A 234 -4.58 26.88 9.12
C ARG A 234 -5.58 27.38 8.06
N GLY A 235 -6.86 27.51 8.40
CA GLY A 235 -7.90 28.08 7.54
C GLY A 235 -8.55 27.10 6.56
N TYR A 236 -8.16 25.82 6.55
CA TYR A 236 -8.81 24.80 5.73
C TYR A 236 -9.83 24.01 6.55
N VAL A 237 -11.11 24.24 6.30
CA VAL A 237 -12.21 23.58 7.03
C VAL A 237 -12.87 22.53 6.15
N LYS A 238 -12.79 21.25 6.58
CA LYS A 238 -13.60 20.16 6.04
C LYS A 238 -14.69 19.81 7.05
N ALA A 239 -15.95 19.86 6.64
CA ALA A 239 -17.04 19.34 7.46
C ALA A 239 -16.94 17.81 7.55
N LEU A 240 -16.64 17.30 8.74
CA LEU A 240 -16.56 15.89 9.05
C LEU A 240 -17.51 15.54 10.20
N PRO A 241 -18.19 14.39 10.18
CA PRO A 241 -19.00 13.94 11.30
C PRO A 241 -18.13 13.61 12.52
N SER A 242 -18.73 13.65 13.71
CA SER A 242 -18.06 13.32 14.97
C SER A 242 -17.65 11.84 15.06
N SER A 243 -18.31 10.97 14.31
CA SER A 243 -18.00 9.53 14.21
C SER A 243 -17.78 9.10 12.76
N ALA A 244 -17.06 7.99 12.59
CA ALA A 244 -16.72 7.45 11.28
C ALA A 244 -17.97 7.06 10.47
N PRO A 245 -18.12 7.53 9.22
CA PRO A 245 -19.16 7.05 8.33
C PRO A 245 -19.02 5.54 8.07
N PRO A 246 -20.12 4.78 7.88
CA PRO A 246 -20.07 3.35 7.57
C PRO A 246 -19.21 3.00 6.35
N ALA A 247 -19.26 3.84 5.30
CA ALA A 247 -18.43 3.68 4.11
C ALA A 247 -16.92 3.74 4.41
N PHE A 248 -16.51 4.64 5.32
CA PHE A 248 -15.13 4.72 5.78
C PHE A 248 -14.74 3.50 6.62
N ALA A 249 -15.59 3.12 7.59
CA ALA A 249 -15.35 1.97 8.45
C ALA A 249 -15.20 0.65 7.66
N GLY A 250 -15.87 0.52 6.52
CA GLY A 250 -15.74 -0.63 5.62
C GLY A 250 -14.34 -0.81 5.00
N HIS A 251 -13.55 0.26 4.89
CA HIS A 251 -12.16 0.18 4.41
C HIS A 251 -11.17 -0.25 5.49
N PHE A 252 -11.52 -0.02 6.75
CA PHE A 252 -10.71 -0.34 7.92
C PHE A 252 -11.57 -1.16 8.90
N PRO A 253 -12.06 -2.34 8.49
CA PRO A 253 -12.93 -3.14 9.36
C PRO A 253 -12.21 -3.35 10.68
N GLY A 254 -12.88 -3.04 11.79
CA GLY A 254 -12.31 -3.12 13.14
C GLY A 254 -11.52 -4.41 13.28
N GLN A 255 -10.20 -4.29 13.38
CA GLN A 255 -9.32 -5.38 13.00
C GLN A 255 -9.39 -6.56 14.00
N PRO A 256 -9.85 -7.75 13.57
CA PRO A 256 -10.00 -8.91 14.45
C PRO A 256 -8.70 -9.64 14.82
N TRP A 257 -7.53 -9.18 14.36
CA TRP A 257 -6.25 -9.85 14.66
C TRP A 257 -5.81 -9.75 16.14
N ARG A 258 -6.55 -8.99 16.97
CA ARG A 258 -6.46 -9.00 18.45
C ARG A 258 -7.32 -10.08 19.12
N ARG A 259 -7.52 -11.22 18.46
CA ARG A 259 -7.93 -12.46 19.14
C ARG A 259 -7.05 -13.62 18.68
N ALA A 260 -5.79 -13.57 19.06
CA ALA A 260 -5.03 -14.74 19.46
C ALA A 260 -4.45 -14.40 20.84
N GLY A 261 -4.68 -15.29 21.81
CA GLY A 261 -4.20 -15.15 23.19
C GLY A 261 -2.69 -15.25 23.29
#